data_AF-A0A4Z1HJ26-F1
#
_entry.id   AF-A0A4Z1HJ26-F1
#
_cell.length_a   1.000
_cell.length_b   1.000
_cell.length_c   1.000
_cell.angle_alpha   90.00
_cell.angle_beta   90.00
_cell.angle_gamma   90.00
#
_symmetry.space_group_name_H-M   'P 1'
#
loop_
_entity.id
_entity.type
_entity.pdbx_description
1 polymer ?
#
loop_
_entity_poly.entity_id
_entity_poly.type
_entity_poly.pdbx_seq_one_letter_code
_entity_poly.pdbx_strand_id
1 'polypeptide(L)'
;MGIIQIAMSSFWISLCVTILFYTVLLYLYRITFHPLASFPGPKLAAITLWYEFYYDFFHGGRYIFKIKEMHEKYGPIVRVTPDELHVNDPSFVSELMPAGGRRRNKCER
;
A
#
# COMPACT_ATOMS: atom_id res chain seq x y z
N MET A 1 0.11 -23.86 39.83
CA MET A 1 -0.44 -23.90 38.46
C MET A 1 -1.21 -22.63 38.07
N GLY A 2 -2.02 -22.01 38.95
CA GLY A 2 -2.81 -20.81 38.59
C GLY A 2 -2.01 -19.52 38.27
N ILE A 3 -0.92 -19.24 39.00
CA ILE A 3 -0.12 -18.01 38.80
C ILE A 3 0.55 -17.99 37.42
N ILE A 4 1.09 -19.13 36.98
CA ILE A 4 1.74 -19.27 35.68
C ILE A 4 0.72 -19.05 34.54
N GLN A 5 -0.51 -19.56 34.68
CA GLN A 5 -1.56 -19.38 33.68
C GLN A 5 -2.00 -17.91 33.53
N ILE A 6 -2.11 -17.18 34.64
CA ILE A 6 -2.47 -15.75 34.64
C ILE A 6 -1.33 -14.90 34.05
N ALA A 7 -0.07 -15.24 34.35
CA ALA A 7 1.09 -14.57 33.79
C ALA A 7 1.18 -14.77 32.26
N MET A 8 0.91 -16.00 31.79
CA MET A 8 0.89 -16.31 30.36
C MET A 8 -0.23 -15.57 29.63
N SER A 9 -1.46 -15.56 30.17
CA SER A 9 -2.58 -14.85 29.52
C SER A 9 -2.34 -13.34 29.45
N SER A 10 -1.78 -12.74 30.50
CA SER A 10 -1.44 -11.31 30.54
C SER A 10 -0.36 -10.94 29.52
N PHE A 11 0.62 -11.82 29.30
CA PHE A 11 1.64 -11.64 28.26
C PHE A 11 1.04 -11.62 26.85
N TRP A 12 0.16 -12.58 26.52
CA TRP A 12 -0.52 -12.61 25.22
C TRP A 12 -1.41 -11.39 25.01
N ILE A 13 -2.14 -10.95 26.03
CA ILE A 13 -2.97 -9.75 25.95
C ILE A 13 -2.10 -8.51 25.69
N SER A 14 -1.01 -8.33 26.43
CA SER A 14 -0.08 -7.22 26.21
C SER A 14 0.49 -7.23 24.79
N LEU A 15 0.89 -8.40 24.28
CA LEU A 15 1.40 -8.55 22.92
C LEU A 15 0.34 -8.15 21.87
N CYS A 16 -0.89 -8.64 22.01
CA CYS A 16 -1.99 -8.28 21.14
C CYS A 16 -2.27 -6.77 21.14
N VAL A 17 -2.25 -6.13 22.31
CA VAL A 17 -2.46 -4.68 22.45
C VAL A 17 -1.33 -3.90 21.76
N THR A 18 -0.07 -4.30 21.96
CA THR A 18 1.07 -3.64 21.31
C THR A 18 1.01 -3.77 19.78
N ILE A 19 0.67 -4.95 19.26
CA ILE A 19 0.51 -5.17 17.82
C ILE A 19 -0.63 -4.32 17.25
N LEU A 20 -1.77 -4.29 17.94
CA LEU A 20 -2.91 -3.47 17.53
C LEU A 20 -2.53 -1.98 17.51
N PHE A 21 -1.86 -1.50 18.55
CA PHE A 21 -1.43 -0.11 18.64
C PHE A 21 -0.44 0.26 17.53
N TYR A 22 0.56 -0.60 17.28
CA TYR A 22 1.53 -0.41 16.20
C TYR A 22 0.87 -0.37 14.82
N THR A 23 -0.07 -1.29 14.54
CA THR A 23 -0.76 -1.33 13.24
C THR A 23 -1.62 -0.09 13.01
N VAL A 24 -2.35 0.39 14.04
CA VAL A 24 -3.14 1.63 13.95
C VAL A 24 -2.24 2.84 13.68
N LEU A 25 -1.11 2.97 14.38
CA LEU A 25 -0.15 4.06 14.14
C LEU A 25 0.42 4.00 12.72
N LEU A 26 0.77 2.81 12.23
CA LEU A 26 1.27 2.61 10.87
C LEU A 26 0.23 3.03 9.82
N TYR A 27 -1.04 2.70 10.03
CA TYR A 27 -2.12 3.10 9.14
C TYR A 27 -2.33 4.61 9.10
N LEU A 28 -2.30 5.27 10.26
CA LEU A 28 -2.37 6.73 10.33
C LEU A 28 -1.21 7.37 9.57
N TYR A 29 0.02 6.89 9.81
CA TYR A 29 1.21 7.37 9.11
C TYR A 29 1.10 7.23 7.59
N ARG A 30 0.63 6.09 7.09
CA ARG A 30 0.47 5.82 5.65
C ARG A 30 -0.54 6.72 4.94
N ILE A 31 -1.54 7.20 5.66
CA ILE A 31 -2.60 8.07 5.14
C ILE A 31 -2.20 9.54 5.23
N THR A 32 -1.50 9.98 6.28
CA THR A 32 -1.28 11.42 6.54
C THR A 32 0.13 11.90 6.25
N PHE A 33 1.16 11.12 6.59
CA PHE A 33 2.56 11.56 6.54
C PHE A 33 3.37 10.89 5.43
N HIS A 34 2.80 9.91 4.75
CA HIS A 34 3.48 9.23 3.66
C HIS A 34 3.68 10.17 2.47
N PRO A 35 4.85 10.19 1.82
CA PRO A 35 5.08 11.04 0.64
C PRO A 35 4.10 10.72 -0.50
N LEU A 36 3.60 9.49 -0.57
CA LEU A 36 2.60 9.09 -1.56
C LEU A 36 1.13 9.35 -1.13
N ALA A 37 0.89 9.98 0.03
CA ALA A 37 -0.46 10.30 0.49
C ALA A 37 -1.15 11.40 -0.32
N SER A 38 -0.41 12.23 -1.04
CA SER A 38 -0.92 13.29 -1.91
C SER A 38 -1.61 12.75 -3.17
N PHE A 39 -1.33 11.51 -3.57
CA PHE A 39 -1.87 10.92 -4.78
C PHE A 39 -3.26 10.30 -4.55
N PRO A 40 -4.19 10.46 -5.50
CA PRO A 40 -5.54 9.94 -5.36
C PRO A 40 -5.56 8.41 -5.52
N GLY A 41 -6.50 7.75 -4.83
CA GLY A 41 -6.70 6.30 -4.92
C GLY A 41 -7.65 5.76 -3.86
N PRO A 42 -7.99 4.46 -3.90
CA PRO A 42 -8.78 3.82 -2.86
C PRO A 42 -8.02 3.83 -1.53
N LYS A 43 -8.65 4.33 -0.45
CA LYS A 43 -8.02 4.38 0.87
C LYS A 43 -7.53 2.99 1.33
N LEU A 44 -8.30 1.94 1.07
CA LEU A 44 -7.90 0.56 1.42
C LEU A 44 -6.60 0.12 0.72
N ALA A 45 -6.42 0.54 -0.53
CA ALA A 45 -5.23 0.27 -1.34
C ALA A 45 -4.01 1.07 -0.84
N ALA A 46 -4.22 2.30 -0.37
CA ALA A 46 -3.17 3.13 0.23
C ALA A 46 -2.71 2.64 1.62
N ILE A 47 -3.55 1.88 2.33
CA ILE A 47 -3.31 1.46 3.71
C ILE A 47 -2.69 0.05 3.77
N THR A 48 -3.17 -0.87 2.91
CA THR A 48 -2.80 -2.29 2.95
C THR A 48 -2.64 -2.93 1.58
N LEU A 49 -1.71 -3.89 1.46
CA LEU A 49 -1.60 -4.83 0.33
C LEU A 49 -2.77 -5.82 0.25
N TRP A 50 -3.58 -5.94 1.31
CA TRP A 50 -4.76 -6.79 1.34
C TRP A 50 -5.79 -6.45 0.26
N TYR A 51 -5.83 -5.19 -0.17
CA TYR A 51 -6.74 -4.78 -1.25
C TYR A 51 -6.37 -5.45 -2.59
N GLU A 52 -5.10 -5.44 -2.96
CA GLU A 52 -4.57 -6.16 -4.13
C GLU A 52 -4.78 -7.67 -3.97
N PHE A 53 -4.33 -8.22 -2.83
CA PHE A 53 -4.47 -9.65 -2.54
C PHE A 53 -5.92 -10.14 -2.63
N TYR A 54 -6.90 -9.33 -2.23
CA TYR A 54 -8.31 -9.70 -2.34
C TYR A 54 -8.76 -9.91 -3.80
N TYR A 55 -8.35 -9.03 -4.71
CA TYR A 55 -8.71 -9.16 -6.13
C TYR A 55 -7.86 -10.22 -6.84
N ASP A 56 -6.61 -10.40 -6.44
CA ASP A 56 -5.77 -11.40 -7.08
C ASP A 56 -6.12 -12.82 -6.62
N PHE A 57 -6.30 -13.03 -5.33
CA PHE A 57 -6.59 -14.35 -4.78
C PHE A 57 -8.06 -14.75 -4.96
N PHE A 58 -9.00 -13.89 -4.58
CA PHE A 58 -10.42 -14.25 -4.61
C PHE A 58 -11.11 -13.95 -5.95
N HIS A 59 -10.58 -13.02 -6.75
CA HIS A 59 -11.18 -12.66 -8.05
C HIS A 59 -10.37 -13.20 -9.25
N GLY A 60 -9.37 -14.04 -9.00
CA GLY A 60 -8.58 -14.71 -10.04
C GLY A 60 -7.69 -13.76 -10.83
N GLY A 61 -6.88 -12.96 -10.15
CA GLY A 61 -5.90 -12.05 -10.78
C GLY A 61 -6.51 -10.81 -11.42
N ARG A 62 -7.70 -10.39 -10.98
CA ARG A 62 -8.44 -9.29 -11.63
C ARG A 62 -8.06 -7.90 -11.14
N TYR A 63 -7.01 -7.77 -10.34
CA TYR A 63 -6.60 -6.47 -9.81
C TYR A 63 -6.23 -5.47 -10.91
N ILE A 64 -5.65 -5.93 -12.03
CA ILE A 64 -5.33 -5.10 -13.20
C ILE A 64 -6.56 -4.39 -13.77
N PHE A 65 -7.70 -5.08 -13.87
CA PHE A 65 -8.95 -4.45 -14.32
C PHE A 65 -9.43 -3.40 -13.32
N LYS A 66 -9.22 -3.65 -12.02
CA LYS A 66 -9.54 -2.68 -10.98
C LYS A 66 -8.65 -1.44 -11.08
N ILE A 67 -7.37 -1.60 -11.41
CA ILE A 67 -6.44 -0.49 -11.66
C ILE A 67 -6.93 0.36 -12.84
N LYS A 68 -7.43 -0.28 -13.91
CA LYS A 68 -8.04 0.45 -15.03
C LYS A 68 -9.24 1.29 -14.58
N GLU A 69 -10.16 0.70 -13.82
CA GLU A 69 -11.30 1.46 -13.25
C GLU A 69 -10.84 2.59 -12.32
N MET A 70 -9.76 2.38 -11.56
CA MET A 70 -9.19 3.42 -10.72
C MET A 70 -8.67 4.59 -11.56
N HIS A 71 -8.01 4.33 -12.68
CA HIS A 71 -7.56 5.38 -13.60
C HIS A 71 -8.72 6.17 -14.21
N GLU A 72 -9.81 5.48 -14.57
CA GLU A 72 -11.02 6.14 -15.07
C GLU A 72 -11.67 7.04 -14.02
N LYS A 73 -11.56 6.69 -12.72
CA LYS A 73 -12.19 7.43 -11.62
C LYS A 73 -11.31 8.53 -11.00
N TYR A 74 -10.03 8.27 -10.81
CA TYR A 74 -9.11 9.12 -10.05
C TYR A 74 -8.11 9.87 -10.94
N GLY A 75 -7.99 9.49 -12.22
CA GLY A 75 -7.15 10.15 -13.20
C GLY A 75 -5.90 9.35 -13.60
N PRO A 76 -4.93 9.99 -14.28
CA PRO A 76 -3.81 9.30 -14.91
C PRO A 76 -2.78 8.75 -13.92
N ILE A 77 -2.73 9.22 -12.68
CA ILE A 77 -1.79 8.75 -11.65
C ILE A 77 -2.60 8.32 -10.43
N VAL A 78 -2.52 7.05 -10.06
CA VAL A 78 -3.31 6.49 -8.94
C VAL A 78 -2.43 5.66 -8.02
N ARG A 79 -2.71 5.75 -6.72
CA ARG A 79 -2.05 4.90 -5.71
C ARG A 79 -2.75 3.54 -5.64
N VAL A 80 -2.03 2.50 -6.04
CA VAL A 80 -2.53 1.11 -6.09
C VAL A 80 -2.11 0.30 -4.87
N THR A 81 -0.94 0.58 -4.29
CA THR A 81 -0.51 -0.05 -3.04
C THR A 81 0.03 1.01 -2.08
N PRO A 82 0.36 0.65 -0.82
CA PRO A 82 0.93 1.63 0.10
C PRO A 82 2.22 2.27 -0.43
N ASP A 83 3.01 1.53 -1.20
CA ASP A 83 4.35 1.93 -1.60
C ASP A 83 4.49 2.13 -3.12
N GLU A 84 3.41 1.93 -3.91
CA GLU A 84 3.45 2.01 -5.37
C GLU A 84 2.34 2.87 -5.99
N LEU A 85 2.70 3.57 -7.07
CA LEU A 85 1.78 4.29 -7.94
C LEU A 85 1.71 3.61 -9.29
N HIS A 86 0.51 3.60 -9.86
CA HIS A 86 0.31 3.25 -11.24
C HIS A 86 0.09 4.53 -12.05
N VAL A 87 0.78 4.64 -13.18
CA VAL A 87 0.74 5.80 -14.07
C VAL A 87 0.26 5.34 -15.44
N ASN A 88 -0.81 5.95 -15.93
CA ASN A 88 -1.39 5.74 -17.25
C ASN A 88 -1.43 7.07 -18.01
N ASP A 89 -0.24 7.65 -18.23
CA ASP A 89 -0.07 8.91 -18.97
C ASP A 89 0.98 8.71 -20.08
N PRO A 90 0.59 8.86 -21.37
CA PRO A 90 1.52 8.76 -22.49
C PRO A 90 2.69 9.73 -22.42
N SER A 91 2.48 10.92 -21.84
CA SER A 91 3.53 11.95 -21.75
C SER A 91 4.63 11.54 -20.76
N PHE A 92 4.24 10.85 -19.68
CA PHE A 92 5.14 10.40 -18.62
C PHE A 92 5.96 9.16 -19.00
N VAL A 93 5.57 8.44 -20.06
CA VAL A 93 6.32 7.29 -20.59
C VAL A 93 7.75 7.67 -20.95
N SER A 94 7.94 8.86 -21.54
CA SER A 94 9.27 9.35 -21.95
C SER A 94 10.19 9.67 -20.78
N GLU A 95 9.64 9.96 -19.60
CA GLU A 95 10.38 10.21 -18.36
C GLU A 95 10.70 8.90 -17.63
N LEU A 96 9.74 7.96 -17.59
CA LEU A 96 9.92 6.62 -17.02
C LEU A 96 10.88 5.74 -17.84
N MET A 97 10.74 5.81 -19.16
CA MET A 97 11.50 5.04 -20.15
C MET A 97 12.11 5.99 -21.18
N PRO A 98 13.13 6.78 -20.80
CA PRO A 98 13.80 7.64 -21.75
C PRO A 98 14.48 6.79 -22.82
N ALA A 99 14.28 7.16 -24.10
CA ALA A 99 15.06 6.60 -25.20
C ALA A 99 16.56 6.80 -24.92
N GLY A 100 17.37 5.79 -25.26
CA GLY A 100 18.74 5.60 -24.76
C GLY A 100 19.62 6.86 -24.69
N GLY A 101 20.28 7.05 -23.54
CA GLY A 101 21.27 8.11 -23.31
C GLY A 101 21.01 8.96 -22.05
N ARG A 102 19.77 9.05 -21.57
CA ARG A 102 19.47 9.76 -20.31
C ARG A 102 19.66 8.83 -19.11
N ARG A 103 20.43 9.29 -18.12
CA ARG A 103 20.55 8.65 -16.80
C ARG A 103 19.24 8.86 -16.05
N ARG A 104 18.54 7.79 -15.71
CA ARG A 104 17.43 7.86 -14.74
C ARG A 104 18.01 8.10 -13.35
N ASN A 105 17.36 8.95 -12.56
CA ASN A 105 17.58 9.03 -11.11
C ASN A 105 17.07 7.73 -10.48
N LYS A 106 17.91 6.69 -10.53
CA LYS A 106 17.66 5.43 -9.85
C LYS A 106 17.99 5.69 -8.38
N CYS A 107 17.03 5.45 -7.49
CA CYS A 107 17.33 5.43 -6.06
C CYS A 107 18.42 4.37 -5.85
N GLU A 108 19.61 4.79 -5.43
CA GLU A 108 20.69 3.89 -5.06
C GLU A 108 20.23 3.18 -3.78
N ARG A 109 20.04 1.86 -3.89
CA ARG A 109 19.54 1.01 -2.80
C ARG A 109 20.70 0.49 -1.98
#